data_AF-A0A2P2C815-F1
#
_entry.id   AF-A0A2P2C815-F1
#
_cell.length_a   1.000
_cell.length_b   1.000
_cell.length_c   1.000
_cell.angle_alpha   90.00
_cell.angle_beta   90.00
_cell.angle_gamma   90.00
#
_symmetry.space_group_name_H-M   'P 1'
#
loop_
_entity.id
_entity.type
_entity.pdbx_description
1 polymer ?
#
loop_
_entity_poly.entity_id
_entity_poly.type
_entity_poly.pdbx_seq_one_letter_code
_entity_poly.pdbx_strand_id
1 'polypeptide(L)'
;MPTFEDPAADADEVQTALRALAHATRSIDDPRQIYSVLGSLTSAVASLSQSLHQLAAFHDTPSQRSTWAVTDSRTGRAAAYKVSWELHRSAEVRHQVSESIGHAHGAESTISYDHRDFPLADTPHRTVHRGLGL
;
A
#
# COMPACT_ATOMS: atom_id res chain seq x y z
N MET A 1 -14.47 1.34 2.67
CA MET A 1 -14.31 -0.12 2.88
C MET A 1 -14.32 -0.66 1.48
N PRO A 2 -13.29 -1.44 1.07
CA PRO A 2 -13.16 -1.85 -0.30
C PRO A 2 -14.42 -2.62 -0.71
N THR A 3 -15.01 -2.16 -1.81
CA THR A 3 -16.22 -2.78 -2.34
C THR A 3 -15.87 -3.93 -3.26
N PHE A 4 -14.64 -3.94 -3.81
CA PHE A 4 -14.11 -4.92 -4.77
C PHE A 4 -14.88 -5.00 -6.09
N GLU A 5 -15.87 -4.13 -6.28
CA GLU A 5 -16.77 -4.10 -7.43
C GLU A 5 -16.67 -2.77 -8.21
N ASP A 6 -16.12 -1.73 -7.59
CA ASP A 6 -15.90 -0.41 -8.20
C ASP A 6 -14.40 -0.05 -8.21
N PRO A 7 -13.69 -0.31 -9.32
CA PRO A 7 -12.26 -0.05 -9.40
C PRO A 7 -11.89 1.43 -9.29
N ALA A 8 -12.82 2.37 -9.59
CA ALA A 8 -12.55 3.79 -9.43
C ALA A 8 -12.63 4.21 -7.96
N ALA A 9 -13.68 3.79 -7.26
CA ALA A 9 -13.80 4.04 -5.82
C ALA A 9 -12.66 3.37 -5.02
N ASP A 10 -12.32 2.12 -5.36
CA ASP A 10 -11.22 1.41 -4.69
C ASP A 10 -9.85 2.10 -4.95
N ALA A 11 -9.64 2.71 -6.13
CA ALA A 11 -8.44 3.49 -6.41
C ALA A 11 -8.35 4.78 -5.56
N ASP A 12 -9.47 5.45 -5.32
CA ASP A 12 -9.54 6.62 -4.43
C ASP A 12 -9.28 6.22 -2.96
N GLU A 13 -9.77 5.06 -2.52
CA GLU A 13 -9.46 4.50 -1.21
C GLU A 13 -7.95 4.21 -1.08
N VAL A 14 -7.32 3.62 -2.10
CA VAL A 14 -5.86 3.40 -2.14
C VAL A 14 -5.10 4.72 -2.02
N GLN A 15 -5.48 5.75 -2.78
CA GLN A 15 -4.86 7.07 -2.70
C GLN A 15 -4.95 7.64 -1.27
N THR A 16 -6.14 7.55 -0.66
CA THR A 16 -6.38 8.04 0.69
C THR A 16 -5.56 7.28 1.72
N ALA A 17 -5.54 5.95 1.65
CA ALA A 17 -4.79 5.08 2.55
C ALA A 17 -3.28 5.34 2.47
N LEU A 18 -2.73 5.51 1.26
CA LEU A 18 -1.30 5.81 1.07
C LEU A 18 -0.93 7.18 1.61
N ARG A 19 -1.81 8.20 1.47
CA ARG A 19 -1.61 9.52 2.09
C ARG A 19 -1.63 9.44 3.61
N ALA A 20 -2.57 8.69 4.17
CA ALA A 20 -2.66 8.47 5.61
C ALA A 20 -1.42 7.74 6.13
N LEU A 21 -0.97 6.69 5.44
CA LEU A 21 0.26 5.98 5.77
C LEU A 21 1.48 6.91 5.72
N ALA A 22 1.64 7.69 4.65
CA ALA A 22 2.75 8.64 4.52
C ALA A 22 2.73 9.75 5.58
N HIS A 23 1.56 10.06 6.15
CA HIS A 23 1.45 10.97 7.29
C HIS A 23 1.86 10.27 8.59
N ALA A 24 1.34 9.06 8.85
CA ALA A 24 1.62 8.29 10.05
C ALA A 24 3.10 7.90 10.16
N THR A 25 3.76 7.52 9.06
CA THR A 25 5.17 7.12 9.07
C THR A 25 6.16 8.28 9.28
N ARG A 26 5.69 9.53 9.41
CA ARG A 26 6.54 10.68 9.80
C ARG A 26 7.04 10.58 11.23
N SER A 27 6.28 9.90 12.10
CA SER A 27 6.65 9.63 13.49
C SER A 27 6.21 8.21 13.84
N ILE A 28 7.17 7.33 14.11
CA ILE A 28 6.89 5.98 14.59
C ILE A 28 7.36 5.93 16.04
N ASP A 29 6.41 5.94 16.97
CA ASP A 29 6.72 6.01 18.41
C ASP A 29 7.12 4.64 19.00
N ASP A 30 6.64 3.56 18.40
CA ASP A 30 7.01 2.18 18.74
C ASP A 30 7.62 1.49 17.50
N PRO A 31 8.94 1.29 17.45
CA PRO A 31 9.60 0.72 16.28
C PRO A 31 9.20 -0.72 16.01
N ARG A 32 8.63 -1.43 16.99
CA ARG A 32 8.12 -2.80 16.80
C ARG A 32 6.96 -2.85 15.79
N GLN A 33 6.33 -1.71 15.50
CA GLN A 33 5.30 -1.61 14.47
C GLN A 33 5.87 -1.70 13.05
N ILE A 34 7.15 -1.33 12.84
CA ILE A 34 7.80 -1.27 11.51
C ILE A 34 7.70 -2.62 10.80
N TYR A 35 7.94 -3.72 11.52
CA TYR A 35 7.81 -5.07 10.97
C TYR A 35 6.44 -5.30 10.32
N SER A 36 5.35 -5.02 11.06
CA SER A 36 3.98 -5.19 10.54
C SER A 36 3.63 -4.25 9.38
N VAL A 37 4.18 -3.04 9.39
CA VAL A 37 4.02 -2.05 8.31
C VAL A 37 4.70 -2.54 7.03
N LEU A 38 5.94 -3.06 7.13
CA LEU A 38 6.67 -3.60 5.99
C LEU A 38 5.96 -4.83 5.40
N GLY A 39 5.43 -5.73 6.24
CA GLY A 39 4.62 -6.87 5.79
C GLY A 39 3.38 -6.43 5.00
N SER A 40 2.63 -5.46 5.54
CA SER A 40 1.44 -4.92 4.88
C SER A 40 1.77 -4.22 3.56
N LEU A 41 2.86 -3.45 3.51
CA LEU A 41 3.34 -2.79 2.30
C LEU A 41 3.79 -3.78 1.22
N THR A 42 4.43 -4.89 1.59
CA THR A 42 4.81 -5.96 0.66
C THR A 42 3.56 -6.49 -0.05
N SER A 43 2.52 -6.86 0.70
CA SER A 43 1.26 -7.34 0.13
C SER A 43 0.58 -6.26 -0.73
N ALA A 44 0.54 -5.00 -0.26
CA ALA A 44 -0.10 -3.90 -0.99
C ALA A 44 0.59 -3.62 -2.33
N VAL A 45 1.92 -3.64 -2.39
CA VAL A 45 2.67 -3.44 -3.65
C VAL A 45 2.45 -4.60 -4.62
N ALA A 46 2.39 -5.84 -4.12
CA ALA A 46 2.06 -7.01 -4.94
C ALA A 46 0.65 -6.90 -5.55
N SER A 47 -0.37 -6.55 -4.75
CA SER A 47 -1.73 -6.30 -5.26
C SER A 47 -1.77 -5.17 -6.27
N LEU A 48 -1.03 -4.08 -6.03
CA LEU A 48 -0.95 -2.96 -6.96
C LEU A 48 -0.27 -3.34 -8.29
N SER A 49 0.73 -4.24 -8.27
CA SER A 49 1.32 -4.82 -9.47
C SER A 49 0.29 -5.63 -10.27
N GLN A 50 -0.50 -6.46 -9.58
CA GLN A 50 -1.60 -7.20 -10.20
C GLN A 50 -2.63 -6.28 -10.86
N SER A 51 -3.08 -5.22 -10.17
CA SER A 51 -4.04 -4.26 -10.73
C SER A 51 -3.50 -3.56 -11.98
N LEU A 52 -2.21 -3.21 -12.01
CA LEU A 52 -1.60 -2.64 -13.22
C LEU A 52 -1.62 -3.61 -14.40
N HIS A 53 -1.29 -4.88 -14.18
CA HIS A 53 -1.38 -5.89 -15.23
C HIS A 53 -2.80 -6.06 -15.75
N GLN A 54 -3.81 -6.01 -14.86
CA GLN A 54 -5.22 -6.09 -15.25
C GLN A 54 -5.65 -4.88 -16.10
N LEU A 55 -5.23 -3.67 -15.70
CA LEU A 55 -5.48 -2.46 -16.49
C LEU A 55 -4.75 -2.48 -17.84
N ALA A 56 -3.54 -3.03 -17.89
CA ALA A 56 -2.78 -3.20 -19.13
C ALA A 56 -3.46 -4.20 -20.08
N ALA A 57 -3.93 -5.33 -19.55
CA ALA A 57 -4.61 -6.37 -20.32
C ALA A 57 -5.89 -5.89 -21.01
N PHE A 58 -6.56 -4.86 -20.46
CA PHE A 58 -7.67 -4.20 -21.14
C PHE A 58 -7.27 -3.59 -22.49
N HIS A 59 -6.01 -3.14 -22.62
CA HIS A 59 -5.45 -2.53 -23.82
C HIS A 59 -4.68 -3.50 -24.73
N ASP A 60 -4.39 -4.72 -24.29
CA ASP A 60 -3.66 -5.73 -25.08
C ASP A 60 -4.46 -6.29 -26.26
N THR A 61 -5.79 -6.36 -26.11
CA THR A 61 -6.63 -7.04 -27.10
C THR A 61 -7.37 -6.02 -27.97
N PRO A 62 -7.30 -6.12 -29.31
CA PRO A 62 -8.25 -5.45 -30.20
C PRO A 62 -9.64 -6.06 -29.97
N SER A 63 -10.40 -5.49 -29.03
CA SER A 63 -11.86 -5.59 -28.87
C SER A 63 -12.55 -6.75 -29.60
N GLN A 64 -12.38 -7.99 -29.12
CA GLN A 64 -13.36 -9.05 -29.40
C GLN A 64 -14.40 -9.19 -28.27
N ARG A 65 -14.16 -8.57 -27.10
CA ARG A 65 -15.03 -8.66 -25.91
C ARG A 65 -15.52 -7.31 -25.35
N SER A 66 -15.08 -6.20 -25.94
CA SER A 66 -15.45 -4.85 -25.46
C SER A 66 -16.45 -4.23 -26.43
N THR A 67 -17.63 -3.86 -25.94
CA THR A 67 -18.59 -2.97 -26.63
C THR A 67 -17.99 -1.59 -26.93
N TRP A 68 -16.87 -1.26 -26.26
CA TRP A 68 -16.08 -0.06 -26.42
C TRP A 68 -14.79 -0.40 -27.17
N ALA A 69 -14.89 -0.49 -28.50
CA ALA A 69 -13.70 -0.58 -29.35
C ALA A 69 -13.00 0.78 -29.38
N VAL A 70 -11.68 0.80 -29.19
CA VAL A 70 -10.87 1.98 -29.56
C VAL A 70 -11.19 2.26 -31.02
N THR A 71 -11.53 3.50 -31.37
CA THR A 71 -11.75 3.90 -32.77
C THR A 71 -10.60 3.36 -33.60
N ASP A 72 -10.87 2.68 -34.71
CA ASP A 72 -9.88 1.96 -35.54
C ASP A 72 -8.92 2.91 -36.30
N SER A 73 -8.50 3.99 -35.65
CA SER A 73 -7.43 4.85 -36.09
C SER A 73 -6.09 4.25 -35.66
N ARG A 74 -5.10 4.36 -36.55
CA ARG A 74 -3.70 4.01 -36.26
C ARG A 74 -3.18 4.71 -35.00
N THR A 75 -3.60 5.95 -34.77
CA THR A 75 -3.26 6.73 -33.57
C THR A 75 -3.86 6.12 -32.31
N GLY A 76 -5.13 5.69 -32.33
CA GLY A 76 -5.78 5.03 -31.20
C GLY A 76 -5.11 3.72 -30.81
N ARG A 77 -4.76 2.88 -31.80
CA ARG A 77 -4.02 1.63 -31.54
C ARG A 77 -2.63 1.87 -30.94
N ALA A 78 -1.90 2.85 -31.48
CA ALA A 78 -0.58 3.21 -30.96
C ALA A 78 -0.66 3.72 -29.51
N ALA A 79 -1.69 4.51 -29.18
CA ALA A 79 -1.92 4.98 -27.82
C ALA A 79 -2.28 3.84 -26.86
N ALA A 80 -3.19 2.94 -27.24
CA ALA A 80 -3.57 1.78 -26.42
C ALA A 80 -2.36 0.87 -26.13
N TYR A 81 -1.57 0.55 -27.16
CA TYR A 81 -0.34 -0.22 -26.98
C TYR A 81 0.63 0.46 -26.03
N LYS A 82 0.82 1.77 -26.15
CA LYS A 82 1.70 2.52 -25.24
C LYS A 82 1.21 2.43 -23.79
N VAL A 83 -0.09 2.57 -23.55
CA VAL A 83 -0.67 2.43 -22.20
C VAL A 83 -0.41 1.04 -21.64
N SER A 84 -0.76 -0.02 -22.38
CA SER A 84 -0.49 -1.41 -21.96
C SER A 84 0.99 -1.60 -21.59
N TRP A 85 1.89 -1.20 -22.49
CA TRP A 85 3.32 -1.40 -22.29
C TRP A 85 3.86 -0.72 -21.04
N GLU A 86 3.50 0.55 -20.81
CA GLU A 86 3.94 1.30 -19.63
C GLU A 86 3.38 0.70 -18.33
N LEU A 87 2.13 0.21 -18.36
CA LEU A 87 1.50 -0.41 -17.19
C LEU A 87 2.12 -1.77 -16.85
N HIS A 88 2.36 -2.63 -17.85
CA HIS A 88 3.11 -3.87 -17.65
C HIS A 88 4.50 -3.60 -17.10
N ARG A 89 5.25 -2.67 -17.72
CA ARG A 89 6.58 -2.29 -17.24
C ARG A 89 6.55 -1.78 -15.80
N SER A 90 5.57 -0.95 -15.45
CA SER A 90 5.41 -0.42 -14.10
C SER A 90 5.09 -1.53 -13.08
N ALA A 91 4.34 -2.55 -13.49
CA ALA A 91 4.01 -3.71 -12.65
C ALA A 91 5.27 -4.54 -12.33
N GLU A 92 6.15 -4.75 -13.31
CA GLU A 92 7.45 -5.42 -13.12
C GLU A 92 8.38 -4.63 -12.19
N VAL A 93 8.45 -3.30 -12.38
CA VAL A 93 9.23 -2.44 -11.47
C VAL A 93 8.68 -2.52 -10.04
N ARG A 94 7.36 -2.56 -9.86
CA ARG A 94 6.74 -2.72 -8.54
C ARG A 94 6.99 -4.08 -7.94
N HIS A 95 7.05 -5.14 -8.74
CA HIS A 95 7.43 -6.47 -8.25
C HIS A 95 8.82 -6.43 -7.61
N GLN A 96 9.79 -5.79 -8.26
CA GLN A 96 11.14 -5.58 -7.70
C GLN A 96 11.13 -4.74 -6.41
N VAL A 97 10.28 -3.70 -6.34
CA VAL A 97 10.08 -2.93 -5.10
C VAL A 97 9.50 -3.82 -3.98
N SER A 98 8.54 -4.69 -4.30
CA SER A 98 7.96 -5.64 -3.33
C SER A 98 9.02 -6.59 -2.78
N GLU A 99 9.92 -7.12 -3.61
CA GLU A 99 11.03 -7.96 -3.16
C GLU A 99 11.98 -7.18 -2.23
N SER A 100 12.33 -5.95 -2.60
CA SER A 100 13.18 -5.10 -1.76
C SER A 100 12.54 -4.79 -0.40
N ILE A 101 11.23 -4.53 -0.34
CA ILE A 101 10.50 -4.34 0.92
C ILE A 101 10.47 -5.66 1.71
N GLY A 102 10.25 -6.79 1.04
CA GLY A 102 10.29 -8.12 1.65
C GLY A 102 11.65 -8.45 2.29
N HIS A 103 12.76 -8.07 1.64
CA HIS A 103 14.10 -8.20 2.22
C HIS A 103 14.26 -7.30 3.46
N ALA A 104 13.79 -6.05 3.40
CA ALA A 104 13.81 -5.16 4.56
C ALA A 104 12.96 -5.71 5.71
N HIS A 105 11.78 -6.26 5.41
CA HIS A 105 10.89 -6.93 6.37
C HIS A 105 11.59 -8.12 7.05
N GLY A 106 12.32 -8.93 6.28
CA GLY A 106 13.14 -10.02 6.82
C GLY A 106 14.27 -9.51 7.72
N ALA A 107 15.00 -8.47 7.32
CA ALA A 107 16.05 -7.87 8.12
C ALA A 107 15.52 -7.25 9.43
N GLU A 108 14.38 -6.56 9.38
CA GLU A 108 13.71 -5.96 10.54
C GLU A 108 13.42 -6.99 11.64
N SER A 109 13.06 -8.23 11.26
CA SER A 109 12.80 -9.32 12.22
C SER A 109 14.02 -9.69 13.09
N THR A 110 15.23 -9.31 12.66
CA THR A 110 16.48 -9.63 13.36
C THR A 110 16.88 -8.54 14.36
N ILE A 111 16.24 -7.36 14.30
CA ILE A 111 16.55 -6.23 15.17
C ILE A 111 15.89 -6.45 16.54
N SER A 112 16.67 -6.23 17.60
CA SER A 112 16.17 -6.22 18.98
C SER A 112 16.13 -4.80 19.52
N TYR A 113 14.95 -4.34 19.92
CA TYR A 113 14.74 -3.03 20.53
C TYR A 113 14.77 -3.15 22.06
N ASP A 114 15.68 -2.46 22.76
CA ASP A 114 15.71 -2.39 24.23
C ASP A 114 14.77 -1.28 24.73
N HIS A 115 14.06 -1.55 25.82
CA HIS A 115 13.01 -0.69 26.37
C HIS A 115 13.57 0.65 26.90
N ARG A 116 14.87 0.73 27.19
CA ARG A 116 15.52 1.95 27.73
C ARG A 116 15.44 3.16 26.79
N ASP A 117 15.26 2.94 25.49
CA ASP A 117 15.20 4.02 24.49
C ASP A 117 13.78 4.58 24.28
N PHE A 118 12.75 3.97 24.89
CA PHE A 118 11.34 4.36 24.74
C PHE A 118 10.66 4.47 26.10
N PRO A 119 10.63 5.66 26.74
CA PRO A 119 9.89 5.85 27.97
C PRO A 119 8.39 5.72 27.68
N LEU A 120 7.73 4.75 28.31
CA LEU A 120 6.27 4.75 28.42
C LEU A 120 5.88 6.07 29.08
N ALA A 121 4.99 6.83 28.45
CA ALA A 121 4.38 7.98 29.10
C ALA A 121 3.83 7.51 30.45
N ASP A 122 4.40 8.06 31.53
CA ASP A 122 4.03 7.72 32.91
C ASP A 122 2.51 7.74 33.03
N THR A 123 1.94 6.58 33.38
CA THR A 123 0.53 6.54 33.72
C THR A 123 0.40 7.33 35.02
N PRO A 124 -0.39 8.43 35.09
CA PRO A 124 -0.45 9.23 36.29
C PRO A 124 -0.96 8.33 37.42
N HIS A 125 -0.12 8.13 38.44
CA HIS A 125 -0.50 7.47 39.69
C HIS A 125 -1.74 8.19 40.22
N ARG A 126 -2.90 7.54 40.08
CA ARG A 126 -4.16 8.01 40.67
C ARG A 126 -3.99 7.97 42.18
N THR A 127 -3.62 9.11 42.75
CA THR A 127 -3.53 9.31 44.20
C THR A 127 -4.94 9.12 44.74
N VAL A 128 -5.18 7.97 45.37
CA VAL A 128 -6.45 7.72 46.06
C VAL A 128 -6.45 8.63 47.28
N HIS A 129 -7.10 9.78 47.15
CA HIS A 129 -7.41 10.66 48.26
C HIS A 129 -8.43 9.91 49.13
N ARG A 130 -7.96 9.16 50.12
CA ARG A 130 -8.81 8.50 51.11
C ARG A 130 -9.34 9.59 52.04
N GLY A 131 -10.54 10.05 51.73
CA GLY A 131 -11.31 10.99 52.55
C GLY A 131 -11.58 10.43 53.94
N LEU A 132 -11.61 11.37 54.88
CA LEU A 132 -11.88 11.24 56.31
C LEU A 132 -13.25 10.62 56.58
N GLY A 133 -13.32 9.82 57.64
CA GLY A 133 -14.55 9.44 58.30
C GLY A 133 -14.24 8.84 59.67
N LEU A 134 -14.32 9.68 60.71
CA LEU A 134 -15.10 9.53 61.96
C LEU A 134 -14.87 10.78 62.82
#